data_AF-A0A072VPU7-F1
#
_entry.id   AF-A0A072VPU7-F1
#
_cell.length_a   1.000
_cell.length_b   1.000
_cell.length_c   1.000
_cell.angle_alpha   90.00
_cell.angle_beta   90.00
_cell.angle_gamma   90.00
#
_symmetry.space_group_name_H-M   'P 1'
#
loop_
_entity.id
_entity.type
_entity.pdbx_description
1 polymer ?
#
loop_
_entity_poly.entity_id
_entity_poly.type
_entity_poly.pdbx_seq_one_letter_code
_entity_poly.pdbx_strand_id
1 'polypeptide(L)'
;MTMWRFLPAAVIFYLSLFTNSELLLHANVDTFIVFRSAVPIFVAIGESVFLHRPWPSLKTWASLGTIFAGSVLYVATDYQFTFAAYMWAVAYLVSMTIDFVYIKHVVTTIELNTWGLVLYNNIEALLLFPLELLIMGELKKIQHEITDESDWHSFPVVLPVALSCLFGLAISFFGFSCRRAISATGFTVLGIVNKLLTVMINLVIWDKHSTWVGTVGLLICMLGGVMYQQSTSKPKAAIQETTQEDEEQLKLLEMQVNSETNISDTEINKSREGN
;
A
#
# COMPACT_ATOMS: atom_id res chain seq x y z
N MET A 1 20.54 -1.93 -18.13
CA MET A 1 19.81 -3.22 -17.94
C MET A 1 18.64 -3.11 -16.97
N THR A 2 18.75 -2.37 -15.86
CA THR A 2 17.70 -2.30 -14.81
C THR A 2 16.38 -1.67 -15.30
N MET A 3 16.43 -0.62 -16.12
CA MET A 3 15.22 0.04 -16.65
C MET A 3 14.34 -0.88 -17.51
N TRP A 4 14.95 -1.71 -18.38
CA TRP A 4 14.21 -2.68 -19.19
C TRP A 4 13.57 -3.81 -18.38
N ARG A 5 14.08 -4.09 -17.17
CA ARG A 5 13.48 -5.04 -16.24
C ARG A 5 12.31 -4.43 -15.46
N PHE A 6 12.27 -3.10 -15.37
CA PHE A 6 11.20 -2.35 -14.71
C PHE A 6 10.05 -2.04 -15.69
N LEU A 7 10.35 -1.88 -16.98
CA LEU A 7 9.37 -1.56 -18.04
C LEU A 7 8.05 -2.36 -18.03
N PRO A 8 8.06 -3.69 -17.81
CA PRO A 8 6.81 -4.44 -17.71
C PRO A 8 5.95 -4.04 -16.51
N ALA A 9 6.57 -3.55 -15.43
CA ALA A 9 5.91 -3.10 -14.23
C ALA A 9 5.04 -1.86 -14.49
N ALA A 10 5.55 -0.81 -15.17
CA ALA A 10 4.68 0.34 -15.43
C ALA A 10 3.66 0.05 -16.52
N VAL A 11 3.90 -0.86 -17.47
CA VAL A 11 2.86 -1.28 -18.42
C VAL A 11 1.71 -1.97 -17.68
N ILE A 12 2.01 -2.88 -16.74
CA ILE A 12 1.00 -3.54 -15.91
C ILE A 12 0.28 -2.52 -15.02
N PHE A 13 1.02 -1.62 -14.38
CA PHE A 13 0.46 -0.57 -13.55
C PHE A 13 -0.47 0.34 -14.38
N TYR A 14 -0.06 0.76 -15.57
CA TYR A 14 -0.87 1.54 -16.50
C TYR A 14 -2.13 0.80 -16.92
N LEU A 15 -2.04 -0.49 -17.29
CA LEU A 15 -3.21 -1.31 -17.60
C LEU A 15 -4.18 -1.38 -16.41
N SER A 16 -3.65 -1.47 -15.19
CA SER A 16 -4.46 -1.46 -13.96
C SER A 16 -5.16 -0.10 -13.76
N LEU A 17 -4.50 1.03 -14.06
CA LEU A 17 -5.08 2.36 -14.03
C LEU A 17 -6.16 2.54 -15.10
N PHE A 18 -5.89 2.12 -16.33
CA PHE A 18 -6.84 2.21 -17.44
C PHE A 18 -8.13 1.43 -17.15
N THR A 19 -7.99 0.17 -16.75
CA THR A 19 -9.14 -0.67 -16.35
C THR A 19 -9.88 -0.10 -15.13
N ASN A 20 -9.17 0.59 -14.23
CA ASN A 20 -9.78 1.31 -13.11
C ASN A 20 -10.69 2.45 -13.58
N SER A 21 -10.19 3.29 -14.49
CA SER A 21 -10.91 4.43 -15.03
C SER A 21 -12.13 4.00 -15.85
N GLU A 22 -11.97 3.00 -16.72
CA GLU A 22 -13.09 2.45 -17.51
C GLU A 22 -14.18 1.84 -16.62
N LEU A 23 -13.81 1.15 -15.54
CA LEU A 23 -14.77 0.63 -14.58
C LEU A 23 -15.56 1.77 -13.91
N LEU A 24 -14.90 2.85 -13.51
CA LEU A 24 -15.55 4.01 -12.89
C LEU A 24 -16.45 4.80 -13.87
N LEU A 25 -16.21 4.72 -15.17
CA LEU A 25 -17.10 5.30 -16.19
C LEU A 25 -18.43 4.54 -16.30
N HIS A 26 -18.40 3.23 -16.04
CA HIS A 26 -19.56 2.35 -16.22
C HIS A 26 -20.22 1.90 -14.90
N ALA A 27 -19.57 2.13 -13.75
CA ALA A 27 -20.04 1.72 -12.43
C ALA A 27 -19.97 2.86 -11.41
N ASN A 28 -20.89 2.87 -10.45
CA ASN A 28 -20.82 3.78 -9.31
C ASN A 28 -19.62 3.44 -8.41
N VAL A 29 -19.21 4.44 -7.61
CA VAL A 29 -18.08 4.30 -6.67
C VAL A 29 -18.32 3.18 -5.65
N ASP A 30 -19.59 2.93 -5.29
CA ASP A 30 -19.96 1.91 -4.33
C ASP A 30 -19.76 0.48 -4.88
N THR A 31 -20.23 0.18 -6.09
CA THR A 31 -19.98 -1.11 -6.77
C THR A 31 -18.48 -1.36 -6.95
N PHE A 32 -17.74 -0.31 -7.28
CA PHE A 32 -16.29 -0.37 -7.40
C PHE A 32 -15.58 -0.76 -6.08
N ILE A 33 -16.11 -0.35 -4.92
CA ILE A 33 -15.60 -0.76 -3.61
C ILE A 33 -15.77 -2.27 -3.40
N VAL A 34 -16.86 -2.88 -3.88
CA VAL A 34 -17.09 -4.33 -3.78
C VAL A 34 -16.01 -5.10 -4.54
N PHE A 35 -15.80 -4.76 -5.81
CA PHE A 35 -14.79 -5.41 -6.63
C PHE A 35 -13.38 -5.21 -6.09
N ARG A 36 -13.05 -4.01 -5.60
CA ARG A 36 -11.77 -3.77 -4.93
C ARG A 36 -11.61 -4.63 -3.68
N SER A 37 -12.67 -4.83 -2.91
CA SER A 37 -12.63 -5.66 -1.69
C SER A 37 -12.40 -7.14 -1.98
N ALA A 38 -12.65 -7.59 -3.22
CA ALA A 38 -12.30 -8.94 -3.67
C ALA A 38 -10.82 -9.08 -4.05
N VAL A 39 -10.13 -8.01 -4.45
CA VAL A 39 -8.71 -8.05 -4.91
C VAL A 39 -7.77 -8.79 -3.93
N PRO A 40 -7.82 -8.60 -2.60
CA PRO A 40 -6.92 -9.29 -1.67
C PRO A 40 -7.04 -10.81 -1.72
N ILE A 41 -8.23 -11.34 -2.00
CA ILE A 41 -8.45 -12.79 -2.12
C ILE A 41 -7.64 -13.34 -3.29
N PHE A 42 -7.72 -12.68 -4.45
CA PHE A 42 -6.98 -13.08 -5.65
C PHE A 42 -5.48 -12.82 -5.49
N VAL A 43 -5.09 -11.72 -4.84
CA VAL A 43 -3.68 -11.42 -4.55
C VAL A 43 -3.09 -12.42 -3.57
N ALA A 44 -3.83 -12.91 -2.58
CA ALA A 44 -3.36 -13.97 -1.67
C ALA A 44 -3.07 -15.29 -2.40
N ILE A 45 -3.92 -15.65 -3.37
CA ILE A 45 -3.70 -16.81 -4.25
C ILE A 45 -2.47 -16.56 -5.14
N GLY A 46 -2.42 -15.40 -5.80
CA GLY A 46 -1.33 -15.04 -6.69
C GLY A 46 0.02 -14.97 -5.98
N GLU A 47 0.07 -14.43 -4.77
CA GLU A 47 1.27 -14.38 -3.93
C GLU A 47 1.73 -15.79 -3.52
N SER A 48 0.80 -16.70 -3.21
CA SER A 48 1.13 -18.09 -2.88
C SER A 48 1.67 -18.86 -4.09
N VAL A 49 1.04 -18.69 -5.25
CA VAL A 49 1.38 -19.41 -6.49
C VAL A 49 2.63 -18.85 -7.17
N PHE A 50 2.70 -17.53 -7.39
CA PHE A 50 3.77 -16.91 -8.17
C PHE A 50 5.01 -16.57 -7.33
N LEU A 51 4.82 -16.08 -6.09
CA LEU A 51 5.94 -15.72 -5.20
C LEU A 51 6.37 -16.89 -4.29
N HIS A 52 5.77 -18.07 -4.45
CA HIS A 52 6.09 -19.29 -3.69
C HIS A 52 6.04 -19.07 -2.17
N ARG A 53 5.12 -18.20 -1.72
CA ARG A 53 4.88 -17.95 -0.29
C ARG A 53 3.98 -19.04 0.30
N PRO A 54 4.09 -19.31 1.61
CA PRO A 54 3.20 -20.28 2.26
C PRO A 54 1.74 -19.84 2.14
N TRP A 55 0.85 -20.82 1.96
CA TRP A 55 -0.58 -20.55 1.89
C TRP A 55 -1.10 -19.84 3.15
N PRO A 56 -2.04 -18.89 3.00
CA PRO A 56 -2.61 -18.18 4.15
C PRO A 56 -3.29 -19.13 5.13
N SER A 57 -3.23 -18.77 6.42
CA SER A 57 -3.96 -19.50 7.47
C SER A 57 -5.48 -19.40 7.26
N LEU A 58 -6.23 -20.34 7.83
CA LEU A 58 -7.71 -20.28 7.79
C LEU A 58 -8.25 -18.98 8.41
N LYS A 59 -7.56 -18.42 9.42
CA LYS A 59 -7.91 -17.13 10.03
C LYS A 59 -7.75 -15.98 9.04
N THR A 60 -6.69 -16.00 8.25
CA THR A 60 -6.44 -15.02 7.19
C THR A 60 -7.52 -15.12 6.11
N TRP A 61 -7.85 -16.33 5.65
CA TRP A 61 -8.96 -16.55 4.72
C TRP A 61 -10.30 -16.05 5.25
N ALA A 62 -10.60 -16.33 6.52
CA ALA A 62 -11.81 -15.83 7.16
C ALA A 62 -11.84 -14.30 7.18
N SER A 63 -10.73 -13.63 7.53
CA SER A 63 -10.67 -12.16 7.52
C SER A 63 -10.89 -11.55 6.13
N LEU A 64 -10.29 -12.13 5.08
CA LEU A 64 -10.51 -11.68 3.70
C LEU A 64 -11.97 -11.89 3.27
N GLY A 65 -12.56 -13.01 3.67
CA GLY A 65 -13.98 -13.29 3.48
C GLY A 65 -14.88 -12.27 4.19
N THR A 66 -14.56 -11.89 5.42
CA THR A 66 -15.29 -10.85 6.17
C THR A 66 -15.24 -9.49 5.48
N ILE A 67 -14.07 -9.10 4.94
CA ILE A 67 -13.94 -7.84 4.17
C ILE A 67 -14.85 -7.87 2.93
N PHE A 68 -14.85 -8.98 2.19
CA PHE A 68 -15.70 -9.12 1.01
C PHE A 68 -17.19 -9.18 1.36
N ALA A 69 -17.56 -9.89 2.42
CA ALA A 69 -18.95 -9.96 2.86
C ALA A 69 -19.49 -8.59 3.31
N GLY A 70 -18.68 -7.82 4.03
CA GLY A 70 -19.05 -6.45 4.44
C GLY A 70 -19.24 -5.51 3.24
N SER A 71 -18.43 -5.66 2.19
CA SER A 71 -18.54 -4.80 1.00
C SER A 71 -19.76 -5.14 0.17
N VAL A 72 -20.10 -6.43 0.06
CA VAL A 72 -21.36 -6.86 -0.55
C VAL A 72 -22.56 -6.33 0.24
N LEU A 73 -22.53 -6.40 1.58
CA LEU A 73 -23.59 -5.83 2.42
C LEU A 73 -23.73 -4.31 2.23
N TYR A 74 -22.60 -3.61 2.04
CA TYR A 74 -22.59 -2.17 1.77
C TYR A 74 -23.36 -1.79 0.49
N VAL A 75 -23.30 -2.62 -0.55
CA VAL A 75 -23.90 -2.35 -1.87
C VAL A 75 -25.19 -3.13 -2.12
N ALA A 76 -25.60 -4.02 -1.21
CA ALA A 76 -26.81 -4.84 -1.35
C ALA A 76 -28.10 -4.02 -1.59
N THR A 77 -28.08 -2.70 -1.37
CA THR A 77 -29.20 -1.80 -1.61
C THR A 77 -29.09 -0.96 -2.90
N ASP A 78 -27.98 -1.00 -3.63
CA ASP A 78 -27.73 -0.17 -4.81
C ASP A 78 -27.49 -1.03 -6.06
N TYR A 79 -28.59 -1.44 -6.70
CA TYR A 79 -28.55 -2.27 -7.91
C TYR A 79 -28.54 -1.40 -9.17
N GLN A 80 -27.35 -1.05 -9.64
CA GLN A 80 -27.15 -0.57 -11.02
C GLN A 80 -26.35 -1.63 -11.79
N PHE A 81 -27.07 -2.55 -12.41
CA PHE A 81 -26.50 -3.66 -13.17
C PHE A 81 -26.30 -3.27 -14.63
N THR A 82 -25.04 -3.19 -15.07
CA THR A 82 -24.69 -3.01 -16.49
C THR A 82 -23.69 -4.09 -16.89
N PHE A 83 -23.95 -4.79 -18.00
CA PHE A 83 -23.06 -5.84 -18.50
C PHE A 83 -21.62 -5.34 -18.74
N ALA A 84 -21.48 -4.13 -19.29
CA ALA A 84 -20.19 -3.47 -19.49
C ALA A 84 -19.42 -3.27 -18.17
N ALA A 85 -20.12 -2.89 -17.09
CA ALA A 85 -19.50 -2.69 -15.78
C ALA A 85 -18.91 -4.00 -15.23
N TYR A 86 -19.59 -5.13 -15.41
CA TYR A 86 -19.07 -6.44 -14.98
C TYR A 86 -17.86 -6.90 -15.80
N MET A 87 -17.88 -6.69 -17.12
CA MET A 87 -16.73 -7.01 -17.97
C MET A 87 -15.49 -6.22 -17.56
N TRP A 88 -15.65 -4.91 -17.34
CA TRP A 88 -14.57 -4.06 -16.85
C TRP A 88 -14.18 -4.37 -15.41
N ALA A 89 -15.11 -4.80 -14.56
CA ALA A 89 -14.81 -5.22 -13.21
C ALA A 89 -13.94 -6.47 -13.14
N VAL A 90 -14.21 -7.46 -14.00
CA VAL A 90 -13.36 -8.66 -14.13
C VAL A 90 -11.98 -8.26 -14.68
N ALA A 91 -11.93 -7.42 -15.72
CA ALA A 91 -10.67 -6.92 -16.26
C ALA A 91 -9.84 -6.18 -15.19
N TYR A 92 -10.48 -5.32 -14.40
CA TYR A 92 -9.90 -4.61 -13.27
C TYR A 92 -9.37 -5.56 -12.19
N LEU A 93 -10.15 -6.59 -11.84
CA LEU A 93 -9.77 -7.56 -10.81
C LEU A 93 -8.52 -8.35 -11.22
N VAL A 94 -8.46 -8.79 -12.48
CA VAL A 94 -7.31 -9.49 -13.04
C VAL A 94 -6.10 -8.56 -13.14
N SER A 95 -6.26 -7.36 -13.71
CA SER A 95 -5.16 -6.41 -13.89
C SER A 95 -4.55 -5.97 -12.55
N MET A 96 -5.38 -5.66 -11.54
CA MET A 96 -4.91 -5.30 -10.21
C MET A 96 -4.23 -6.47 -9.50
N THR A 97 -4.76 -7.69 -9.64
CA THR A 97 -4.12 -8.86 -9.03
C THR A 97 -2.71 -9.06 -9.59
N ILE A 98 -2.56 -8.96 -10.91
CA ILE A 98 -1.26 -9.05 -11.58
C ILE A 98 -0.37 -7.89 -11.11
N ASP A 99 -0.87 -6.66 -11.06
CA ASP A 99 -0.11 -5.49 -10.59
C ASP A 99 0.46 -5.68 -9.18
N PHE A 100 -0.39 -5.98 -8.20
CA PHE A 100 0.08 -6.12 -6.81
C PHE A 100 1.10 -7.25 -6.63
N VAL A 101 0.89 -8.37 -7.30
CA VAL A 101 1.79 -9.54 -7.24
C VAL A 101 3.11 -9.24 -7.97
N TYR A 102 3.03 -8.66 -9.17
CA TYR A 102 4.20 -8.35 -9.99
C TYR A 102 5.05 -7.24 -9.39
N ILE A 103 4.45 -6.14 -8.94
CA ILE A 103 5.18 -5.07 -8.25
C ILE A 103 5.84 -5.62 -6.97
N LYS A 104 5.16 -6.49 -6.21
CA LYS A 104 5.81 -7.13 -5.06
C LYS A 104 7.03 -7.94 -5.50
N HIS A 105 6.93 -8.73 -6.56
CA HIS A 105 8.06 -9.48 -7.10
C HIS A 105 9.21 -8.54 -7.51
N VAL A 106 8.93 -7.47 -8.25
CA VAL A 106 9.92 -6.47 -8.69
C VAL A 106 10.62 -5.82 -7.48
N VAL A 107 9.85 -5.39 -6.49
CA VAL A 107 10.38 -4.77 -5.25
C VAL A 107 11.24 -5.73 -4.43
N THR A 108 10.98 -7.05 -4.49
CA THR A 108 11.79 -8.05 -3.78
C THR A 108 12.98 -8.57 -4.57
N THR A 109 12.91 -8.56 -5.90
CA THR A 109 13.95 -9.13 -6.78
C THR A 109 15.00 -8.10 -7.17
N ILE A 110 14.62 -6.83 -7.23
CA ILE A 110 15.53 -5.74 -7.60
C ILE A 110 16.12 -5.13 -6.33
N GLU A 111 17.43 -5.26 -6.14
CA GLU A 111 18.19 -4.76 -4.99
C GLU A 111 18.39 -3.22 -5.01
N LEU A 112 17.34 -2.46 -5.31
CA LEU A 112 17.36 -1.01 -5.21
C LEU A 112 16.87 -0.56 -3.83
N ASN A 113 17.36 0.60 -3.37
CA ASN A 113 16.74 1.28 -2.23
C ASN A 113 15.36 1.84 -2.62
N THR A 114 14.56 2.28 -1.65
CA THR A 114 13.23 2.84 -1.91
C THR A 114 13.29 4.05 -2.87
N TRP A 115 14.26 4.94 -2.71
CA TRP A 115 14.44 6.10 -3.59
C TRP A 115 14.69 5.72 -5.05
N GLY A 116 15.45 4.66 -5.29
CA GLY A 116 15.68 4.10 -6.61
C GLY A 116 14.39 3.57 -7.22
N LEU A 117 13.62 2.78 -6.47
CA LEU A 117 12.32 2.28 -6.92
C LEU A 117 11.35 3.42 -7.28
N VAL A 118 11.30 4.46 -6.45
CA VAL A 118 10.51 5.68 -6.71
C VAL A 118 10.97 6.38 -7.99
N LEU A 119 12.28 6.60 -8.13
CA LEU A 119 12.85 7.28 -9.30
C LEU A 119 12.54 6.53 -10.60
N TYR A 120 12.79 5.22 -10.64
CA TYR A 120 12.53 4.41 -11.84
C TYR A 120 11.04 4.38 -12.17
N ASN A 121 10.17 4.21 -11.16
CA ASN A 121 8.72 4.22 -11.38
C ASN A 121 8.22 5.54 -11.97
N ASN A 122 8.71 6.69 -11.47
CA ASN A 122 8.29 8.01 -11.97
C ASN A 122 8.88 8.34 -13.34
N ILE A 123 10.13 7.97 -13.61
CA ILE A 123 10.74 8.13 -14.95
C ILE A 123 9.99 7.28 -15.97
N GLU A 124 9.64 6.04 -15.63
CA GLU A 124 8.92 5.14 -16.51
C GLU A 124 7.49 5.64 -16.79
N ALA A 125 6.80 6.14 -15.76
CA ALA A 125 5.52 6.83 -15.94
C ALA A 125 5.66 8.05 -16.87
N LEU A 126 6.71 8.85 -16.72
CA LEU A 126 6.99 9.98 -17.61
C LEU A 126 7.24 9.54 -19.05
N LEU A 127 7.87 8.38 -19.27
CA LEU A 127 8.09 7.81 -20.60
C LEU A 127 6.79 7.30 -21.24
N LEU A 128 5.85 6.78 -20.44
CA LEU A 128 4.54 6.30 -20.92
C LEU A 128 3.52 7.43 -21.10
N PHE A 129 3.70 8.57 -20.44
CA PHE A 129 2.77 9.71 -20.49
C PHE A 129 2.44 10.21 -21.91
N PRO A 130 3.38 10.36 -22.86
CA PRO A 130 3.05 10.77 -24.23
C PRO A 130 2.16 9.76 -24.98
N LEU A 131 2.32 8.46 -24.69
CA LEU A 131 1.49 7.41 -25.26
C LEU A 131 0.05 7.50 -24.72
N GLU A 132 -0.09 7.75 -23.41
CA GLU A 132 -1.37 7.96 -22.75
C GLU A 132 -2.13 9.16 -23.34
N LEU A 133 -1.44 10.31 -23.52
CA LEU A 133 -2.02 11.49 -24.16
C LEU A 133 -2.55 11.22 -25.57
N LEU A 134 -1.85 10.37 -26.34
CA LEU A 134 -2.27 9.98 -27.68
C LEU A 134 -3.49 9.07 -27.66
N ILE A 135 -3.54 8.10 -26.74
CA ILE A 135 -4.64 7.12 -26.61
C ILE A 135 -5.91 7.80 -26.10
N MET A 136 -5.82 8.67 -25.09
CA MET A 136 -6.97 9.40 -24.55
C MET A 136 -7.47 10.52 -25.47
N GLY A 137 -6.69 10.89 -26.49
CA GLY A 137 -7.06 11.93 -27.46
C GLY A 137 -7.03 13.35 -26.89
N GLU A 138 -6.46 13.54 -25.69
CA GLU A 138 -6.42 14.83 -24.99
C GLU A 138 -5.48 15.84 -25.65
N LEU A 139 -4.58 15.39 -26.53
CA LEU A 139 -3.70 16.27 -27.32
C LEU A 139 -4.48 17.38 -28.06
N LYS A 140 -5.70 17.07 -28.53
CA LYS A 140 -6.56 18.04 -29.22
C LYS A 140 -7.21 19.05 -28.27
N LYS A 141 -7.53 18.64 -27.03
CA LYS A 141 -8.05 19.54 -25.98
C LYS A 141 -6.97 20.48 -25.47
N ILE A 142 -5.77 19.96 -25.24
CA ILE A 142 -4.60 20.74 -24.81
C ILE A 142 -4.27 21.82 -25.84
N GLN A 143 -4.30 21.49 -27.15
CA GLN A 143 -4.06 22.48 -28.19
C GLN A 143 -5.13 23.61 -28.20
N HIS A 144 -6.39 23.28 -27.90
CA HIS A 144 -7.46 24.27 -27.83
C HIS A 144 -7.32 25.17 -26.60
N GLU A 145 -7.01 24.60 -25.43
CA GLU A 145 -6.86 25.33 -24.17
C GLU A 145 -5.56 26.13 -24.05
N ILE A 146 -4.48 25.75 -24.77
CA ILE A 146 -3.25 26.55 -24.87
C ILE A 146 -3.47 27.85 -25.66
N THR A 147 -4.48 27.88 -26.53
CA THR A 147 -4.73 29.02 -27.43
C THR A 147 -5.55 30.10 -26.74
N ASP A 148 -6.39 29.75 -25.76
CA ASP A 148 -7.06 30.71 -24.88
C ASP A 148 -6.13 31.09 -23.73
N GLU A 149 -6.11 32.38 -23.35
CA GLU A 149 -5.21 32.94 -22.32
C GLU A 149 -5.46 32.32 -20.93
N SER A 150 -4.89 31.15 -20.69
CA SER A 150 -4.92 30.49 -19.40
C SER A 150 -3.76 31.02 -18.56
N ASP A 151 -4.02 31.46 -17.33
CA ASP A 151 -3.02 32.05 -16.44
C ASP A 151 -2.22 30.93 -15.74
N TRP A 152 -1.39 30.21 -16.50
CA TRP A 152 -0.62 29.04 -16.07
C TRP A 152 0.31 29.32 -14.88
N HIS A 153 0.71 30.58 -14.70
CA HIS A 153 1.62 31.02 -13.65
C HIS A 153 0.88 31.59 -12.42
N SER A 154 -0.45 31.62 -12.45
CA SER A 154 -1.23 32.12 -11.33
C SER A 154 -1.05 31.23 -10.09
N PHE A 155 -0.97 31.87 -8.92
CA PHE A 155 -0.83 31.19 -7.64
C PHE A 155 -1.91 30.10 -7.38
N PRO A 156 -3.19 30.30 -7.76
CA PRO A 156 -4.23 29.28 -7.61
C PRO A 156 -4.03 28.03 -8.47
N VAL A 157 -3.19 28.07 -9.51
CA VAL A 157 -2.87 26.92 -10.36
C VAL A 157 -1.58 26.24 -9.89
N VAL A 158 -0.52 27.03 -9.68
CA VAL A 158 0.80 26.50 -9.32
C VAL A 158 0.78 25.83 -7.93
N LEU A 159 0.08 26.41 -6.95
CA LEU A 159 0.07 25.87 -5.58
C LEU A 159 -0.58 24.46 -5.50
N PRO A 160 -1.81 24.22 -6.01
CA PRO A 160 -2.39 22.88 -6.00
C PRO A 160 -1.58 21.85 -6.77
N VAL A 161 -0.97 22.24 -7.90
CA VAL A 161 -0.10 21.35 -8.69
C VAL A 161 1.18 21.00 -7.93
N ALA A 162 1.82 21.97 -7.28
CA ALA A 162 2.99 21.70 -6.45
C ALA A 162 2.66 20.77 -5.27
N LEU A 163 1.51 20.99 -4.61
CA LEU A 163 1.05 20.14 -3.52
C LEU A 163 0.69 18.72 -3.99
N SER A 164 0.05 18.57 -5.15
CA SER A 164 -0.28 17.24 -5.69
C SER A 164 0.98 16.46 -6.06
N CYS A 165 2.01 17.12 -6.62
CA CYS A 165 3.32 16.53 -6.86
C CYS A 165 4.00 16.08 -5.55
N LEU A 166 3.95 16.92 -4.50
CA LEU A 166 4.53 16.59 -3.19
C LEU A 166 3.84 15.35 -2.57
N PHE A 167 2.51 15.32 -2.55
CA PHE A 167 1.76 14.16 -2.05
C PHE A 167 1.94 12.93 -2.93
N GLY A 168 2.01 13.09 -4.26
CA GLY A 168 2.29 12.00 -5.19
C GLY A 168 3.65 11.35 -4.92
N LEU A 169 4.69 12.16 -4.70
CA LEU A 169 6.02 11.68 -4.31
C LEU A 169 5.98 10.95 -2.96
N ALA A 170 5.28 11.51 -1.97
CA ALA A 170 5.12 10.88 -0.66
C ALA A 170 4.41 9.53 -0.76
N ILE A 171 3.30 9.43 -1.50
CA ILE A 171 2.56 8.19 -1.74
C ILE A 171 3.45 7.17 -2.44
N SER A 172 4.23 7.59 -3.44
CA SER A 172 5.18 6.70 -4.13
C SER A 172 6.23 6.15 -3.15
N PHE A 173 6.84 7.02 -2.35
CA PHE A 173 7.89 6.62 -1.40
C PHE A 173 7.38 5.70 -0.30
N PHE A 174 6.30 6.09 0.39
CA PHE A 174 5.71 5.27 1.46
C PHE A 174 5.07 4.00 0.90
N GLY A 175 4.50 4.06 -0.31
CA GLY A 175 3.95 2.91 -1.01
C GLY A 175 5.00 1.84 -1.30
N PHE A 176 6.16 2.20 -1.86
CA PHE A 176 7.24 1.25 -2.08
C PHE A 176 7.88 0.78 -0.77
N SER A 177 8.06 1.68 0.22
CA SER A 177 8.56 1.31 1.55
C SER A 177 7.65 0.27 2.22
N CYS A 178 6.34 0.46 2.14
CA CYS A 178 5.36 -0.46 2.69
C CYS A 178 5.38 -1.80 1.93
N ARG A 179 5.38 -1.78 0.59
CA ARG A 179 5.51 -3.01 -0.23
C ARG A 179 6.78 -3.80 0.06
N ARG A 180 7.85 -3.19 0.55
CA ARG A 180 9.03 -3.92 1.05
C ARG A 180 8.75 -4.59 2.39
N ALA A 181 8.14 -3.87 3.31
CA ALA A 181 7.92 -4.31 4.69
C ALA A 181 6.83 -5.38 4.86
N ILE A 182 5.76 -5.33 4.06
CA ILE A 182 4.61 -6.23 4.19
C ILE A 182 4.37 -7.06 2.92
N SER A 183 3.53 -8.09 3.01
CA SER A 183 3.14 -8.93 1.87
C SER A 183 2.31 -8.15 0.83
N ALA A 184 2.23 -8.65 -0.41
CA ALA A 184 1.37 -8.07 -1.44
C ALA A 184 -0.08 -8.03 -0.95
N THR A 185 -0.55 -9.14 -0.36
CA THR A 185 -1.88 -9.23 0.24
C THR A 185 -2.08 -8.19 1.35
N GLY A 186 -1.10 -8.05 2.25
CA GLY A 186 -1.17 -7.06 3.32
C GLY A 186 -1.25 -5.62 2.80
N PHE A 187 -0.51 -5.32 1.74
CA PHE A 187 -0.57 -4.00 1.09
C PHE A 187 -1.94 -3.71 0.48
N THR A 188 -2.58 -4.72 -0.14
CA THR A 188 -3.96 -4.56 -0.65
C THR A 188 -4.99 -4.35 0.45
N VAL A 189 -4.90 -5.10 1.56
CA VAL A 189 -5.80 -4.94 2.71
C VAL A 189 -5.63 -3.55 3.33
N LEU A 190 -4.40 -3.08 3.50
CA LEU A 190 -4.10 -1.73 3.99
C LEU A 190 -4.76 -0.66 3.11
N GLY A 191 -4.65 -0.80 1.78
CA GLY A 191 -5.27 0.12 0.82
C GLY A 191 -6.80 0.14 0.92
N ILE A 192 -7.43 -1.02 1.09
CA ILE A 192 -8.89 -1.12 1.25
C ILE A 192 -9.34 -0.48 2.56
N VAL A 193 -8.69 -0.79 3.67
CA VAL A 193 -9.01 -0.18 4.97
C VAL A 193 -8.87 1.34 4.91
N ASN A 194 -7.80 1.86 4.29
CA ASN A 194 -7.61 3.31 4.10
C ASN A 194 -8.73 3.94 3.27
N LYS A 195 -9.15 3.29 2.17
CA LYS A 195 -10.26 3.77 1.34
C LYS A 195 -11.58 3.79 2.11
N LEU A 196 -11.88 2.72 2.83
CA LEU A 196 -13.11 2.61 3.62
C LEU A 196 -13.15 3.61 4.78
N LEU A 197 -11.99 3.88 5.41
CA LEU A 197 -11.87 4.93 6.42
C LEU A 197 -12.18 6.30 5.83
N THR A 198 -11.70 6.59 4.62
CA THR A 198 -12.03 7.85 3.93
C THR A 198 -13.52 7.96 3.64
N VAL A 199 -14.17 6.87 3.22
CA VAL A 199 -15.62 6.83 3.02
C VAL A 199 -16.36 7.08 4.34
N MET A 200 -15.93 6.46 5.44
CA MET A 200 -16.53 6.68 6.76
C MET A 200 -16.41 8.14 7.20
N ILE A 201 -15.21 8.74 7.06
CA ILE A 201 -14.99 10.16 7.39
C ILE A 201 -15.88 11.05 6.54
N ASN A 202 -16.02 10.76 5.24
CA ASN A 202 -16.89 11.49 4.34
C ASN A 202 -18.38 11.41 4.77
N LEU A 203 -18.85 10.25 5.23
CA LEU A 203 -20.21 10.10 5.77
C LEU A 203 -20.43 10.84 7.10
N VAL A 204 -19.37 11.04 7.89
CA VAL A 204 -19.45 11.79 9.15
C VAL A 204 -19.47 13.30 8.92
N ILE A 205 -18.71 13.80 7.95
CA ILE A 205 -18.59 15.24 7.69
C ILE A 205 -19.73 15.76 6.82
N TRP A 206 -20.25 14.97 5.87
CA TRP A 206 -21.35 15.36 5.00
C TRP A 206 -22.66 14.68 5.43
N ASP A 207 -23.75 15.46 5.53
CA ASP A 207 -25.13 15.00 5.84
C ASP A 207 -25.77 14.14 4.73
N LYS A 208 -25.01 13.30 4.05
CA LYS A 208 -25.54 12.30 3.12
C LYS A 208 -25.82 11.03 3.91
N HIS A 209 -27.08 10.81 4.28
CA HIS A 209 -27.53 9.59 4.96
C HIS A 209 -27.27 8.37 4.06
N SER A 210 -26.11 7.73 4.21
CA SER A 210 -25.94 6.34 3.79
C SER A 210 -26.97 5.51 4.54
N THR A 211 -27.53 4.50 3.90
CA THR A 211 -28.48 3.59 4.55
C THR A 211 -27.81 2.97 5.77
N TRP A 212 -28.56 2.77 6.86
CA TRP A 212 -28.05 2.12 8.08
C TRP A 212 -27.31 0.79 7.77
N VAL A 213 -27.83 0.04 6.79
CA VAL A 213 -27.23 -1.19 6.27
C VAL A 213 -25.84 -0.95 5.67
N GLY A 214 -25.67 0.13 4.90
CA GLY A 214 -24.39 0.55 4.35
C GLY A 214 -23.36 0.83 5.44
N THR A 215 -23.73 1.61 6.46
CA THR A 215 -22.84 1.90 7.60
C THR A 215 -22.39 0.63 8.33
N VAL A 216 -23.31 -0.32 8.57
CA VAL A 216 -22.98 -1.61 9.18
C VAL A 216 -22.03 -2.42 8.28
N GLY A 217 -22.26 -2.44 6.97
CA GLY A 217 -21.37 -3.08 6.00
C GLY A 217 -19.94 -2.52 6.04
N LEU A 218 -19.80 -1.19 6.09
CA LEU A 218 -18.49 -0.53 6.22
C LEU A 218 -17.77 -0.90 7.53
N LEU A 219 -18.49 -0.94 8.65
CA LEU A 219 -17.93 -1.36 9.93
C LEU A 219 -17.43 -2.81 9.86
N ILE A 220 -18.22 -3.73 9.30
CA ILE A 220 -17.83 -5.14 9.11
C ILE A 220 -16.55 -5.24 8.27
N CYS A 221 -16.42 -4.46 7.20
CA CYS A 221 -15.20 -4.42 6.41
C CYS A 221 -13.98 -3.98 7.23
N MET A 222 -14.13 -2.95 8.06
CA MET A 222 -13.04 -2.49 8.93
C MET A 222 -12.66 -3.54 9.98
N LEU A 223 -13.64 -4.21 10.59
CA LEU A 223 -13.38 -5.35 11.48
C LEU A 223 -12.60 -6.45 10.76
N GLY A 224 -12.97 -6.77 9.52
CA GLY A 224 -12.23 -7.73 8.69
C GLY A 224 -10.77 -7.34 8.48
N GLY A 225 -10.48 -6.04 8.28
CA GLY A 225 -9.11 -5.51 8.22
C GLY A 225 -8.32 -5.72 9.52
N VAL A 226 -8.94 -5.46 10.67
CA VAL A 226 -8.34 -5.71 11.99
C VAL A 226 -8.08 -7.20 12.21
N MET A 227 -9.04 -8.06 11.86
CA MET A 227 -8.87 -9.52 11.93
C MET A 227 -7.73 -9.99 11.04
N TYR A 228 -7.57 -9.41 9.85
CA TYR A 228 -6.46 -9.73 8.94
C TYR A 228 -5.11 -9.37 9.58
N GLN A 229 -5.00 -8.18 10.17
CA GLN A 229 -3.80 -7.74 10.88
C GLN A 229 -3.47 -8.72 12.01
N GLN A 230 -4.45 -9.11 12.83
CA GLN A 230 -4.24 -10.08 13.91
C GLN A 230 -3.83 -11.47 13.39
N SER A 231 -4.36 -11.90 12.24
CA SER A 231 -4.02 -13.20 11.65
C SER A 231 -2.59 -13.26 11.09
N THR A 232 -2.05 -12.11 10.69
CA THR A 232 -0.72 -12.00 10.04
C THR A 232 0.36 -11.49 10.98
N SER A 233 -0.03 -10.87 12.09
CA SER A 233 0.88 -10.49 13.17
C SER A 233 1.36 -11.77 13.86
N LYS A 234 2.58 -12.20 13.55
CA LYS A 234 3.29 -13.16 14.40
C LYS A 234 3.31 -12.57 15.82
N PRO A 235 3.12 -13.37 16.89
CA PRO A 235 3.14 -12.86 18.26
C PRO A 235 4.48 -12.18 18.53
N LYS A 236 4.47 -10.85 18.45
CA LYS A 236 5.66 -9.99 18.59
C LYS A 236 5.95 -9.65 20.05
N ALA A 237 5.28 -10.34 20.98
CA ALA A 237 5.36 -10.09 22.42
C ALA A 237 6.40 -10.96 23.15
N ALA A 238 7.11 -11.88 22.48
CA ALA A 238 8.02 -12.82 23.15
C ALA A 238 9.49 -12.78 22.68
N ILE A 239 9.85 -11.91 21.73
CA ILE A 239 11.24 -11.82 21.22
C ILE A 239 11.90 -10.49 21.59
N GLN A 240 11.13 -9.41 21.82
CA GLN A 240 11.70 -8.13 22.23
C GLN A 240 12.08 -8.06 23.71
N GLU A 241 11.37 -8.76 24.60
CA GLU A 241 11.72 -8.77 26.03
C GLU A 241 12.97 -9.62 26.30
N THR A 242 13.09 -10.80 25.69
CA THR A 242 14.27 -11.67 25.90
C THR A 242 15.56 -11.07 25.34
N THR A 243 15.54 -10.44 24.16
CA THR A 243 16.77 -9.86 23.57
C THR A 243 17.21 -8.57 24.28
N GLN A 244 16.31 -7.76 24.83
CA GLN A 244 16.69 -6.60 25.64
C GLN A 244 17.17 -6.99 27.03
N GLU A 245 16.52 -7.96 27.69
CA GLU A 245 16.98 -8.48 28.98
C GLU A 245 18.36 -9.14 28.85
N ASP A 246 18.59 -9.95 27.80
CA ASP A 246 19.89 -10.60 27.57
C ASP A 246 21.00 -9.57 27.26
N GLU A 247 20.73 -8.52 26.48
CA GLU A 247 21.72 -7.45 26.21
C GLU A 247 22.00 -6.56 27.43
N GLU A 248 20.99 -6.27 28.27
CA GLU A 248 21.19 -5.51 29.50
C GLU A 248 21.95 -6.33 30.55
N GLN A 249 21.65 -7.62 30.70
CA GLN A 249 22.39 -8.51 31.60
C GLN A 249 23.86 -8.65 31.17
N LEU A 250 24.13 -8.76 29.87
CA LEU A 250 25.50 -8.83 29.35
C LEU A 250 26.28 -7.53 29.62
N LYS A 251 25.66 -6.37 29.42
CA LYS A 251 26.28 -5.06 29.72
C LYS A 251 26.53 -4.85 31.22
N LEU A 252 25.62 -5.32 32.08
CA LEU A 252 25.81 -5.26 33.53
C LEU A 252 26.97 -6.16 33.99
N LEU A 253 27.09 -7.36 33.43
CA LEU A 253 28.23 -8.26 33.67
C LEU A 253 29.56 -7.65 33.19
N GLU A 254 29.59 -7.06 31.99
CA GLU A 254 30.79 -6.39 31.47
C GLU A 254 31.19 -5.17 32.33
N MET A 255 30.23 -4.40 32.83
CA MET A 255 30.50 -3.28 33.74
C MET A 255 31.02 -3.75 35.10
N GLN A 256 30.49 -4.85 35.65
CA GLN A 256 30.99 -5.42 36.91
C GLN A 256 32.43 -5.92 36.78
N VAL A 257 32.73 -6.67 35.71
CA VAL A 257 34.08 -7.18 35.43
C VAL A 257 35.08 -6.03 35.25
N ASN A 258 34.71 -4.98 34.50
CA ASN A 258 35.56 -3.80 34.35
C ASN A 258 35.75 -3.03 35.66
N SER A 259 34.74 -2.97 36.53
CA SER A 259 34.85 -2.28 37.81
C SER A 259 35.75 -3.04 38.79
N GLU A 260 35.67 -4.37 38.84
CA GLU A 260 36.55 -5.21 39.65
C GLU A 260 38.01 -5.13 39.18
N THR A 261 38.22 -5.16 37.86
CA THR A 261 39.57 -5.04 37.26
C THR A 261 40.20 -3.68 37.55
N ASN A 262 39.42 -2.59 37.47
CA ASN A 262 39.92 -1.24 37.79
C ASN A 262 40.25 -1.07 39.28
N ILE A 263 39.51 -1.73 40.18
CA ILE A 263 39.80 -1.69 41.62
C ILE A 263 41.09 -2.46 41.92
N SER A 264 41.28 -3.65 41.33
CA SER A 264 42.52 -4.41 41.52
C SER A 264 43.74 -3.67 40.99
N ASP A 265 43.63 -3.03 39.82
CA ASP A 265 44.75 -2.27 39.25
C ASP A 265 45.08 -1.02 40.08
N THR A 266 44.07 -0.36 40.66
CA THR A 266 44.27 0.80 41.54
C THR A 266 44.93 0.39 42.86
N GLU A 267 44.54 -0.74 43.47
CA GLU A 267 45.19 -1.26 44.68
C GLU A 267 46.64 -1.72 44.44
N ILE A 268 46.90 -2.35 43.29
CA ILE A 268 48.26 -2.76 42.89
C ILE A 268 49.16 -1.53 42.65
N ASN A 269 48.64 -0.47 42.03
CA ASN A 269 49.44 0.72 41.74
C ASN A 269 49.72 1.55 43.01
N LYS A 270 48.74 1.65 43.92
CA LYS A 270 48.91 2.33 45.20
C LYS A 270 49.90 1.61 46.14
N SER A 271 50.03 0.29 46.01
CA SER A 271 51.03 -0.51 46.72
C SER A 271 52.46 -0.34 46.17
N ARG A 272 52.62 0.15 44.93
CA ARG A 272 53.92 0.42 44.31
C ARG A 272 54.46 1.82 44.58
N GLU A 273 53.60 2.79 44.85
CA GLU A 273 54.02 4.18 45.17
C GLU A 273 54.30 4.41 46.67
N GLY A 274 54.00 3.42 47.51
CA GLY A 274 54.17 3.50 48.98
C GLY A 274 55.43 2.87 49.56
N ASN A 275 56.40 2.46 48.73
CA ASN A 275 57.67 1.84 49.15
C ASN A 275 58.88 2.58 48.59
#